data_AF-A0A3B0P787-F1
#
_entry.id   AF-A0A3B0P787-F1
#
_cell.length_a   1.000
_cell.length_b   1.000
_cell.length_c   1.000
_cell.angle_alpha   90.00
_cell.angle_beta   90.00
_cell.angle_gamma   90.00
#
_symmetry.space_group_name_H-M   'P 1'
#
loop_
_entity.id
_entity.type
_entity.pdbx_description
1 polymer ?
#
loop_
_entity_poly.entity_id
_entity_poly.type
_entity_poly.pdbx_seq_one_letter_code
_entity_poly.pdbx_strand_id
1 'polypeptide(L)'
;MVQTRLILGSFFLENENQVKYFVKAKKIRRLLIEYFEKIHDSSDLFIYPASNDIAPKIGKKPTYQSYMDNILTYANLVGNPSLSMKLGIDKETNMPFNIAFDTKKNKDTNLFGYALYLEKLLGELNE
;
A
#
# COMPACT_ATOMS: atom_id res chain seq x y z
N MET A 1 -7.81 -15.23 -13.47
CA MET A 1 -7.23 -14.86 -12.16
C MET A 1 -7.75 -15.72 -10.99
N VAL A 2 -9.05 -16.00 -10.89
CA VAL A 2 -9.61 -16.75 -9.73
C VAL A 2 -9.04 -18.17 -9.61
N GLN A 3 -9.11 -18.98 -10.67
CA GLN A 3 -8.64 -20.37 -10.65
C GLN A 3 -7.15 -20.49 -10.27
N THR A 4 -6.30 -19.64 -10.84
CA THR A 4 -4.86 -19.61 -10.52
C THR A 4 -4.59 -19.37 -9.05
N ARG A 5 -5.32 -18.44 -8.41
CA ARG A 5 -5.16 -18.15 -6.97
C ARG A 5 -5.60 -19.32 -6.10
N LEU A 6 -6.67 -20.01 -6.47
CA LEU A 6 -7.14 -21.20 -5.75
C LEU A 6 -6.13 -22.34 -5.86
N ILE A 7 -5.63 -22.63 -7.07
CA ILE A 7 -4.63 -23.69 -7.31
C ILE A 7 -3.35 -23.39 -6.52
N LEU A 8 -2.82 -22.16 -6.61
CA LEU A 8 -1.63 -21.76 -5.87
C LEU A 8 -1.86 -21.79 -4.36
N GLY A 9 -3.05 -21.36 -3.90
CA GLY A 9 -3.44 -21.43 -2.50
C GLY A 9 -3.39 -22.87 -1.96
N SER A 10 -3.99 -23.82 -2.68
CA SER A 10 -3.93 -25.24 -2.34
C SER A 10 -2.49 -25.78 -2.35
N PHE A 11 -1.72 -25.44 -3.39
CA PHE A 11 -0.32 -25.84 -3.50
C PHE A 11 0.54 -25.34 -2.33
N PHE A 12 0.35 -24.09 -1.88
CA PHE A 12 1.11 -23.54 -0.76
C PHE A 12 0.73 -24.14 0.60
N LEU A 13 -0.47 -24.72 0.72
CA LEU A 13 -0.98 -25.31 1.96
C LEU A 13 -0.72 -26.81 2.07
N GLU A 14 -0.34 -27.47 0.97
CA GLU A 14 0.07 -28.88 0.97
C GLU A 14 1.28 -29.10 1.89
N ASN A 15 1.27 -30.18 2.68
CA ASN A 15 2.24 -30.43 3.76
C ASN A 15 3.71 -30.30 3.30
N GLU A 16 4.04 -30.81 2.12
CA GLU A 16 5.40 -30.77 1.56
C GLU A 16 5.87 -29.35 1.23
N ASN A 17 4.94 -28.48 0.84
CA ASN A 17 5.19 -27.11 0.40
C ASN A 17 5.00 -26.08 1.53
N GLN A 18 4.24 -26.43 2.57
CA GLN A 18 3.82 -25.51 3.62
C GLN A 18 5.00 -24.88 4.37
N VAL A 19 6.00 -25.68 4.74
CA VAL A 19 7.20 -25.18 5.44
C VAL A 19 8.03 -24.27 4.52
N LYS A 20 8.19 -24.67 3.25
CA LYS A 20 9.02 -23.96 2.27
C LYS A 20 8.47 -22.59 1.88
N TYR A 21 7.16 -22.50 1.69
CA TYR A 21 6.52 -21.28 1.19
C TYR A 21 5.70 -20.55 2.26
N PHE A 22 4.70 -21.21 2.86
CA PHE A 22 3.73 -20.54 3.72
C PHE A 22 4.34 -20.12 5.07
N VAL A 23 5.07 -21.01 5.75
CA VAL A 23 5.74 -20.70 7.01
C VAL A 23 6.84 -19.65 6.80
N LYS A 24 7.60 -19.75 5.70
CA LYS A 24 8.60 -18.75 5.33
C LYS A 24 7.97 -17.38 5.11
N ALA A 25 6.85 -17.30 4.39
CA ALA A 25 6.12 -16.06 4.17
C ALA A 25 5.59 -15.46 5.49
N LYS A 26 5.08 -16.28 6.42
CA LYS A 26 4.67 -15.81 7.76
C LYS A 26 5.83 -15.21 8.57
N LYS A 27 7.02 -15.82 8.51
CA LYS A 27 8.23 -15.27 9.16
C LYS A 27 8.60 -13.91 8.56
N ILE A 28 8.55 -13.77 7.24
CA ILE A 28 8.80 -12.49 6.57
C ILE A 28 7.74 -11.45 6.95
N ARG A 29 6.45 -11.82 6.99
CA ARG A 29 5.38 -10.92 7.46
C ARG A 29 5.66 -10.39 8.87
N ARG A 30 6.16 -11.24 9.78
CA ARG A 30 6.55 -10.81 11.13
C ARG A 30 7.69 -9.78 11.10
N LEU A 31 8.73 -10.01 10.30
CA LEU A 31 9.83 -9.05 10.15
C LEU A 31 9.36 -7.70 9.60
N LEU A 32 8.40 -7.70 8.65
CA LEU A 32 7.78 -6.47 8.16
C LEU A 32 7.04 -5.74 9.27
N ILE A 33 6.24 -6.45 10.06
CA ILE A 33 5.53 -5.86 11.21
C ILE A 33 6.52 -5.19 12.17
N GLU A 34 7.57 -5.90 12.58
CA GLU A 34 8.58 -5.37 13.50
C GLU A 34 9.32 -4.15 12.93
N TYR A 35 9.58 -4.13 11.61
CA TYR A 35 10.23 -3.02 10.93
C TYR A 35 9.35 -1.76 10.92
N PHE A 36 8.08 -1.88 10.53
CA PHE A 36 7.16 -0.74 10.47
C PHE A 36 6.72 -0.27 11.86
N GLU A 37 6.65 -1.16 12.86
CA GLU A 37 6.44 -0.75 14.24
C GLU A 37 7.57 0.18 14.73
N LYS A 38 8.83 -0.13 14.40
CA LYS A 38 9.97 0.75 14.73
C LYS A 38 9.92 2.10 14.02
N ILE A 39 9.48 2.14 12.75
CA ILE A 39 9.27 3.41 12.04
C ILE A 39 8.24 4.26 12.79
N HIS A 40 7.13 3.66 13.22
CA HIS A 40 6.09 4.37 13.96
C HIS A 40 6.44 4.69 15.41
N ASP A 41 7.51 4.11 15.96
CA ASP A 41 8.05 4.52 17.26
C ASP A 41 8.81 5.86 17.15
N SER A 42 9.37 6.18 15.98
CA SER A 42 10.04 7.46 15.71
C SER A 42 9.20 8.49 14.97
N SER A 43 8.09 8.09 14.36
CA SER A 43 7.29 8.93 13.46
C SER A 43 5.79 8.65 13.59
N ASP A 44 4.97 9.70 13.65
CA ASP A 44 3.51 9.52 13.75
C ASP A 44 2.85 9.06 12.43
N LEU A 45 3.45 9.44 11.29
CA LEU A 45 2.92 9.24 9.95
C LEU A 45 4.04 8.72 9.03
N PHE A 46 3.75 7.71 8.23
CA PHE A 46 4.62 7.26 7.14
C PHE A 46 3.93 7.52 5.80
N ILE A 47 4.62 8.25 4.92
CA ILE A 47 4.05 8.78 3.67
C ILE A 47 4.79 8.17 2.48
N TYR A 48 4.04 7.76 1.45
CA TYR A 48 4.56 7.08 0.27
C TYR A 48 3.63 7.30 -0.94
N PRO A 49 4.12 7.14 -2.19
CA PRO A 49 3.26 7.24 -3.36
C PRO A 49 2.23 6.10 -3.38
N ALA A 50 1.01 6.37 -3.84
CA ALA A 50 -0.03 5.34 -3.93
C ALA A 50 0.15 4.39 -5.13
N SER A 51 0.93 4.79 -6.12
CA SER A 51 1.21 4.07 -7.36
C SER A 51 2.55 4.57 -7.93
N ASN A 52 3.15 3.78 -8.83
CA ASN A 52 4.36 4.18 -9.56
C ASN A 52 4.09 5.27 -10.61
N ASP A 53 2.88 5.28 -11.17
CA ASP A 53 2.49 6.14 -12.29
C ASP A 53 0.97 6.41 -12.25
N ILE A 54 0.54 7.34 -13.10
CA ILE A 54 -0.87 7.61 -13.42
C ILE A 54 -1.58 6.37 -13.98
N ALA A 55 -2.91 6.41 -13.96
CA ALA A 55 -3.73 5.29 -14.41
C ALA A 55 -3.43 4.91 -15.89
N PRO A 56 -3.25 3.62 -16.21
CA PRO A 56 -2.99 3.19 -17.58
C PRO A 56 -4.24 3.36 -18.46
N LYS A 57 -4.03 3.70 -19.73
CA LYS A 57 -5.12 3.75 -20.72
C LYS A 57 -5.69 2.35 -20.97
N ILE A 58 -6.98 2.28 -21.28
CA ILE A 58 -7.66 1.02 -21.61
C ILE A 58 -6.91 0.29 -22.74
N GLY A 59 -6.65 -1.00 -22.55
CA GLY A 59 -5.94 -1.84 -23.51
C GLY A 59 -4.41 -1.71 -23.49
N LYS A 60 -3.84 -0.74 -22.76
CA LYS A 60 -2.40 -0.67 -22.52
C LYS A 60 -2.06 -1.43 -21.24
N LYS A 61 -1.27 -2.49 -21.38
CA LYS A 61 -0.60 -3.09 -20.22
C LYS A 61 0.56 -2.19 -19.82
N PRO A 62 0.84 -2.02 -18.52
CA PRO A 62 2.06 -1.35 -18.08
C PRO A 62 3.27 -2.05 -18.72
N THR A 63 4.19 -1.24 -19.26
CA THR A 63 5.37 -1.73 -20.01
C THR A 63 6.27 -2.62 -19.15
N TYR A 64 6.27 -2.38 -17.84
CA TYR A 64 6.92 -3.21 -16.83
C TYR A 64 6.03 -3.33 -15.59
N GLN A 65 6.00 -4.52 -15.00
CA GLN A 65 5.38 -4.73 -13.70
C GLN A 65 6.39 -4.33 -12.62
N SER A 66 6.16 -3.21 -11.96
CA SER A 66 7.00 -2.74 -10.87
C SER A 66 6.51 -3.33 -9.55
N TYR A 67 7.42 -3.57 -8.60
CA TYR A 67 6.99 -3.88 -7.23
C TYR A 67 6.15 -2.73 -6.63
N MET A 68 6.39 -1.50 -7.11
CA MET A 68 5.71 -0.30 -6.68
C MET A 68 4.21 -0.29 -7.07
N ASP A 69 3.81 -1.09 -8.07
CA ASP A 69 2.39 -1.30 -8.41
C ASP A 69 1.64 -2.02 -7.27
N ASN A 70 2.36 -2.72 -6.40
CA ASN A 70 1.82 -3.44 -5.25
C ASN A 70 2.17 -2.75 -3.92
N ILE A 71 2.67 -1.51 -3.95
CA ILE A 71 3.15 -0.81 -2.74
C ILE A 71 2.09 -0.80 -1.64
N LEU A 72 0.83 -0.53 -1.97
CA LEU A 72 -0.28 -0.49 -1.02
C LEU A 72 -0.51 -1.82 -0.27
N THR A 73 -0.01 -2.94 -0.79
CA THR A 73 -0.14 -4.26 -0.16
C THR A 73 0.60 -4.34 1.17
N TYR A 74 1.63 -3.53 1.39
CA TYR A 74 2.39 -3.61 2.65
C TYR A 74 1.48 -3.33 3.85
N ALA A 75 0.56 -2.35 3.76
CA ALA A 75 -0.34 -2.00 4.86
C ALA A 75 -1.22 -3.20 5.27
N ASN A 76 -1.67 -4.01 4.29
CA ASN A 76 -2.40 -5.26 4.54
C ASN A 76 -1.53 -6.35 5.21
N LEU A 77 -0.23 -6.35 4.93
CA LEU A 77 0.73 -7.27 5.54
C LEU A 77 1.07 -6.89 6.97
N VAL A 78 1.18 -5.60 7.28
CA VAL A 78 1.53 -5.14 8.64
C VAL A 78 0.31 -4.93 9.52
N GLY A 79 -0.84 -4.60 8.93
CA GLY A 79 -2.09 -4.33 9.63
C GLY A 79 -2.25 -2.88 10.12
N ASN A 80 -1.50 -1.95 9.55
CA ASN A 80 -1.61 -0.53 9.86
C ASN A 80 -2.85 0.07 9.19
N PRO A 81 -3.57 1.00 9.84
CA PRO A 81 -4.58 1.80 9.18
C PRO A 81 -3.88 2.74 8.17
N SER A 82 -4.32 2.68 6.92
CA SER A 82 -3.77 3.47 5.81
C SER A 82 -4.88 4.15 5.01
N LEU A 83 -4.57 5.31 4.44
CA LEU A 83 -5.47 6.09 3.60
C LEU A 83 -4.72 6.60 2.38
N SER A 84 -5.42 6.73 1.25
CA SER A 84 -4.93 7.42 0.06
C SER A 84 -5.81 8.60 -0.27
N MET A 85 -5.21 9.74 -0.60
CA MET A 85 -5.93 10.95 -1.02
C MET A 85 -5.34 11.53 -2.30
N LYS A 86 -6.16 12.28 -3.03
CA LYS A 86 -5.71 13.00 -4.24
C LYS A 86 -4.66 14.03 -3.85
N LEU A 87 -3.52 13.98 -4.54
CA LEU A 87 -2.45 14.97 -4.37
C LEU A 87 -2.51 16.05 -5.46
N GLY A 88 -2.86 15.67 -6.70
CA GLY A 88 -2.92 16.61 -7.80
C GLY A 88 -3.44 15.99 -9.09
N ILE A 89 -3.25 16.74 -10.18
CA ILE A 89 -3.54 16.31 -11.56
C ILE A 89 -2.24 16.39 -12.34
N ASP A 90 -1.91 15.31 -13.04
CA ASP A 90 -0.77 15.31 -13.95
C ASP A 90 -1.04 16.22 -15.14
N LYS A 91 -0.09 17.12 -15.45
CA LYS A 91 -0.29 18.17 -16.47
C LYS A 91 -0.31 17.62 -17.90
N GLU A 92 0.40 16.52 -18.15
CA GLU A 92 0.50 15.94 -19.49
C GLU A 92 -0.71 15.09 -19.84
N THR A 93 -1.20 14.33 -18.87
CA THR A 93 -2.28 13.36 -19.08
C THR A 93 -3.64 13.82 -18.58
N ASN A 94 -3.69 14.89 -17.79
CA ASN A 94 -4.88 15.43 -17.14
C ASN A 94 -5.60 14.40 -16.24
N MET A 95 -4.85 13.45 -15.66
CA MET A 95 -5.37 12.41 -14.77
C MET A 95 -4.91 12.64 -13.32
N PRO A 96 -5.74 12.29 -12.32
CA PRO A 96 -5.37 12.47 -10.93
C PRO A 96 -4.28 11.49 -10.49
N PHE A 97 -3.41 11.93 -9.60
CA PHE A 97 -2.47 11.07 -8.88
C PHE A 97 -2.61 11.29 -7.37
N ASN A 98 -2.31 10.22 -6.62
CA ASN A 98 -2.62 10.12 -5.20
C ASN A 98 -1.36 9.91 -4.37
N ILE A 99 -1.43 10.41 -3.14
CA ILE A 99 -0.48 10.07 -2.07
C ILE A 99 -1.15 9.11 -1.11
N ALA A 100 -0.38 8.20 -0.53
CA ALA A 100 -0.83 7.30 0.50
C ALA A 100 -0.01 7.50 1.77
N PHE A 101 -0.65 7.28 2.90
CA PHE A 101 0.01 7.36 4.20
C PHE A 101 -0.68 6.46 5.20
N ASP A 102 0.09 6.02 6.18
CA ASP A 102 -0.40 5.16 7.25
C ASP A 102 0.10 5.65 8.61
N THR A 103 -0.58 5.16 9.65
CA THR A 103 -0.21 5.44 11.04
C THR A 103 -0.04 4.13 11.78
N LYS A 104 0.47 4.21 13.01
CA LYS A 104 0.56 3.05 13.90
C LYS A 104 -0.79 2.36 14.07
N LYS A 105 -0.77 1.04 14.25
CA LYS A 105 -1.97 0.23 14.54
C LYS A 105 -2.84 0.87 15.63
N ASN A 106 -4.16 0.81 15.42
CA ASN A 106 -5.19 1.35 16.33
C ASN A 106 -5.12 2.87 16.55
N LYS A 107 -4.56 3.63 15.59
CA LYS A 107 -4.51 5.10 15.60
C LYS A 107 -5.33 5.71 14.46
N ASP A 108 -6.41 5.05 14.07
CA ASP A 108 -7.33 5.44 12.99
C ASP A 108 -7.84 6.88 13.14
N THR A 109 -8.16 7.31 14.37
CA THR A 109 -8.58 8.70 14.63
C THR A 109 -7.48 9.71 14.29
N ASN A 110 -6.22 9.40 14.60
CA ASN A 110 -5.09 10.26 14.24
C ASN A 110 -4.92 10.29 12.72
N LEU A 111 -5.01 9.13 12.04
CA LEU A 111 -4.95 9.04 10.59
C LEU A 111 -5.97 9.98 9.91
N PHE A 112 -7.23 9.96 10.36
CA PHE A 112 -8.25 10.88 9.84
C PHE A 112 -7.95 12.34 10.17
N GLY A 113 -7.42 12.64 11.36
CA GLY A 113 -6.99 13.98 11.73
C GLY A 113 -5.88 14.51 10.84
N TYR A 114 -4.86 13.70 10.54
CA TYR A 114 -3.79 14.05 9.61
C TYR A 114 -4.32 14.21 8.18
N ALA A 115 -5.23 13.33 7.74
CA ALA A 115 -5.84 13.42 6.42
C ALA A 115 -6.62 14.75 6.26
N LEU A 116 -7.41 15.14 7.26
CA LEU A 116 -8.14 16.41 7.26
C LEU A 116 -7.19 17.62 7.23
N TYR A 117 -6.08 17.55 7.98
CA TYR A 117 -5.06 18.60 7.96
C TYR A 117 -4.41 18.72 6.57
N LEU A 118 -4.01 17.60 5.97
CA LEU A 118 -3.45 17.56 4.61
C LEU A 118 -4.45 18.04 3.56
N GLU A 119 -5.73 17.69 3.69
CA GLU A 119 -6.78 18.14 2.78
C GLU A 119 -6.95 19.65 2.82
N LYS A 120 -6.96 20.27 4.00
CA LYS A 120 -7.01 21.73 4.13
C LYS A 120 -5.81 22.41 3.47
N LEU A 121 -4.61 21.91 3.75
CA LEU A 121 -3.37 22.42 3.17
C LEU A 121 -3.36 22.29 1.63
N LEU A 122 -3.84 21.17 1.10
CA LEU A 122 -3.91 20.91 -0.33
C LEU A 122 -5.08 21.66 -1.00
N GLY A 123 -6.17 21.90 -0.29
CA GLY A 123 -7.29 22.72 -0.77
C GLY A 123 -6.84 24.16 -1.03
N GLU A 124 -6.06 24.74 -0.11
CA GLU A 124 -5.45 26.07 -0.28
C GLU A 124 -4.44 26.16 -1.44
N LEU A 125 -3.87 25.03 -1.87
CA LEU A 125 -2.90 24.96 -2.98
C LEU A 125 -3.54 24.71 -4.35
N ASN A 126 -4.80 24.27 -4.38
CA ASN A 126 -5.54 23.93 -5.60
C ASN A 126 -6.69 24.91 -5.92
N GLU A 127 -6.94 25.89 -5.06
CA GLU A 127 -7.68 27.13 -5.35
C GLU A 127 -6.72 28.24 -5.81
#